data_AF-A0A4R8TD27-F1
#
_entry.id   AF-A0A4R8TD27-F1
#
_cell.length_a   1.000
_cell.length_b   1.000
_cell.length_c   1.000
_cell.angle_alpha   90.00
_cell.angle_beta   90.00
_cell.angle_gamma   90.00
#
_symmetry.space_group_name_H-M   'P 1'
#
loop_
_entity.id
_entity.type
_entity.pdbx_description
1 polymer ?
#
loop_
_entity_poly.entity_id
_entity_poly.type
_entity_poly.pdbx_seq_one_letter_code
_entity_poly.pdbx_strand_id
1 'polypeptide(L)'
;MRRFHSLLLILGVFTTSLAALDLPSNVEDFYDHVRDRRKCNNVLKGGFHSEEGDGGNFGYCGDFLDSYKIIYIQGNKGQLANMDIDCDGIQNGTGYDGRCASSTDTQSQTTFWETLRGYNVGQSDLNSNVHPYVVFGNQGTKQGWPTFDPRAHDVQPLSVMAVVCNKKLVYGIWGDTNGDDGPEAMVGEASLSLATACYGNSVNGNSGHDDNDVLYIAFTGSEAVPGAQGANWNASTAEEFQASITDLGDRLLGRVGSGASGRYVLEKWAVFATVIAVTALIAG
;
A
#
# COMPACT_ATOMS: atom_id res chain seq x y z
N MET A 1 8.59 -49.40 43.40
CA MET A 1 7.41 -48.72 42.82
C MET A 1 7.48 -47.24 43.15
N ARG A 2 7.75 -46.38 42.17
CA ARG A 2 7.36 -44.96 42.13
C ARG A 2 7.73 -44.44 40.73
N ARG A 3 6.72 -44.43 39.84
CA ARG A 3 6.82 -43.92 38.47
C ARG A 3 6.73 -42.40 38.53
N PHE A 4 7.83 -41.71 38.30
CA PHE A 4 7.81 -40.27 38.02
C PHE A 4 7.28 -40.08 36.60
N HIS A 5 6.07 -39.53 36.47
CA HIS A 5 5.53 -39.10 35.19
C HIS A 5 6.09 -37.71 34.91
N SER A 6 7.01 -37.62 33.95
CA SER A 6 7.44 -36.33 33.41
C SER A 6 6.28 -35.72 32.64
N LEU A 7 5.70 -34.64 33.18
CA LEU A 7 4.79 -33.78 32.43
C LEU A 7 5.61 -33.03 31.38
N LEU A 8 5.41 -33.36 30.10
CA LEU A 8 5.92 -32.58 28.98
C LEU A 8 5.05 -31.31 28.87
N LEU A 9 5.54 -30.17 29.33
CA LEU A 9 4.92 -28.87 29.05
C LEU A 9 5.25 -28.52 27.58
N ILE A 10 4.29 -28.68 26.68
CA ILE A 10 4.42 -28.19 25.31
C ILE A 10 4.17 -26.68 25.36
N LEU A 11 5.25 -25.89 25.39
CA LEU A 11 5.18 -24.46 25.17
C LEU A 11 4.84 -24.26 23.69
N GLY A 12 3.57 -23.95 23.40
CA GLY A 12 3.17 -23.54 22.05
C GLY A 12 3.87 -22.24 21.70
N VAL A 13 4.81 -22.29 20.76
CA VAL A 13 5.35 -21.09 20.12
C VAL A 13 4.24 -20.56 19.23
N PHE A 14 3.49 -19.57 19.71
CA PHE A 14 2.67 -18.74 18.83
C PHE A 14 3.63 -17.92 18.00
N THR A 15 3.88 -18.37 16.77
CA THR A 15 4.42 -17.49 15.73
C THR A 15 3.32 -16.47 15.45
N THR A 16 3.45 -15.26 15.98
CA THR A 16 2.63 -14.12 15.53
C THR A 16 3.00 -13.86 14.07
N SER A 17 2.29 -14.51 13.17
CA SER A 17 2.40 -14.25 11.74
C SER A 17 1.96 -12.80 11.49
N LEU A 18 2.86 -12.09 10.83
CA LEU A 18 2.82 -10.67 10.48
C LEU A 18 1.44 -10.13 10.11
N ALA A 19 1.14 -8.90 10.56
CA ALA A 19 -0.08 -8.16 10.30
C ALA A 19 -0.31 -7.80 8.83
N ALA A 20 -0.69 -8.79 8.02
CA ALA A 20 -1.31 -8.58 6.74
C ALA A 20 -2.69 -9.26 6.74
N LEU A 21 -3.70 -8.55 6.28
CA LEU A 21 -5.07 -9.04 6.21
C LEU A 21 -5.23 -9.94 4.98
N ASP A 22 -6.18 -10.88 5.06
CA ASP A 22 -6.62 -11.63 3.89
C ASP A 22 -7.14 -10.64 2.83
N LEU A 23 -6.74 -10.85 1.57
CA LEU A 23 -7.17 -9.99 0.47
C LEU A 23 -8.67 -10.22 0.18
N PRO A 24 -9.55 -9.23 0.36
CA PRO A 24 -10.97 -9.40 0.07
C PRO A 24 -11.21 -9.58 -1.43
N SER A 25 -12.16 -10.41 -1.81
CA SER A 25 -12.37 -10.79 -3.22
C SER A 25 -12.68 -9.59 -4.13
N ASN A 26 -13.39 -8.56 -3.65
CA ASN A 26 -13.65 -7.35 -4.43
C ASN A 26 -12.38 -6.56 -4.74
N VAL A 27 -11.36 -6.69 -3.89
CA VAL A 27 -10.06 -6.02 -4.02
C VAL A 27 -9.12 -6.85 -4.88
N GLU A 28 -9.17 -8.18 -4.76
CA GLU A 28 -8.51 -9.11 -5.69
C GLU A 28 -9.03 -8.90 -7.13
N ASP A 29 -10.36 -8.85 -7.32
CA ASP A 29 -10.97 -8.54 -8.61
C ASP A 29 -10.55 -7.16 -9.13
N PHE A 30 -10.42 -6.16 -8.24
CA PHE A 30 -9.95 -4.83 -8.62
C PHE A 30 -8.49 -4.83 -9.04
N TYR A 31 -7.63 -5.54 -8.31
CA TYR A 31 -6.21 -5.74 -8.62
C TYR A 31 -6.04 -6.37 -10.01
N ASP A 32 -6.76 -7.46 -10.29
CA ASP A 32 -6.73 -8.11 -11.60
C ASP A 32 -7.27 -7.18 -12.69
N HIS A 33 -8.38 -6.48 -12.41
CA HIS A 33 -8.99 -5.56 -13.36
C HIS A 33 -8.05 -4.42 -13.77
N VAL A 34 -7.33 -3.79 -12.83
CA VAL A 34 -6.40 -2.71 -13.19
C VAL A 34 -5.25 -3.25 -14.02
N ARG A 35 -4.72 -4.44 -13.72
CA ARG A 35 -3.65 -5.08 -14.51
C ARG A 35 -4.12 -5.45 -15.92
N ASP A 36 -5.30 -6.04 -16.04
CA ASP A 36 -5.88 -6.48 -17.31
C ASP A 36 -6.14 -5.32 -18.28
N ARG A 37 -6.47 -4.13 -17.77
CA ARG A 37 -6.62 -2.91 -18.58
C ARG A 37 -5.31 -2.37 -19.15
N ARG A 38 -4.16 -2.93 -18.74
CA ARG A 38 -2.81 -2.64 -19.21
C ARG A 38 -2.26 -1.24 -18.94
N LYS A 39 -3.10 -0.23 -18.74
CA LYS A 39 -2.65 1.12 -18.43
C LYS A 39 -3.79 1.93 -17.80
N CYS A 40 -3.40 3.01 -17.14
CA CYS A 40 -4.32 4.05 -16.72
C CYS A 40 -4.89 4.81 -17.93
N ASN A 41 -6.20 5.12 -17.92
CA ASN A 41 -6.82 5.91 -18.99
C ASN A 41 -6.91 7.41 -18.62
N ASN A 42 -7.19 7.71 -17.35
CA ASN A 42 -7.22 9.03 -16.75
C ASN A 42 -5.97 9.23 -15.88
N VAL A 43 -4.85 9.52 -16.55
CA VAL A 43 -3.58 9.81 -15.89
C VAL A 43 -3.65 11.21 -15.28
N LEU A 44 -3.64 11.31 -13.95
CA LEU A 44 -3.59 12.59 -13.24
C LEU A 44 -2.20 13.22 -13.40
N LYS A 45 -1.16 12.38 -13.29
CA LYS A 45 0.22 12.73 -13.59
C LYS A 45 1.00 11.45 -13.90
N GLY A 46 1.90 11.51 -14.88
CA GLY A 46 2.80 10.42 -15.23
C GLY A 46 4.23 10.91 -15.51
N GLY A 47 5.08 10.00 -15.94
CA GLY A 47 6.52 10.25 -16.13
C GLY A 47 7.38 9.80 -14.95
N PHE A 48 6.80 9.02 -14.04
CA PHE A 48 7.49 8.51 -12.86
C PHE A 48 8.11 7.14 -13.13
N HIS A 49 9.09 6.81 -12.31
CA HIS A 49 9.86 5.59 -12.36
C HIS A 49 9.51 4.73 -11.15
N SER A 50 9.34 3.43 -11.37
CA SER A 50 9.24 2.47 -10.27
C SER A 50 10.58 1.84 -9.97
N GLU A 51 11.53 1.84 -10.89
CA GLU A 51 12.90 1.39 -10.67
C GLU A 51 13.85 2.30 -11.46
N GLU A 52 15.05 2.53 -10.94
CA GLU A 52 16.06 3.34 -11.62
C GLU A 52 16.35 2.79 -13.02
N GLY A 53 16.29 3.67 -14.02
CA GLY A 53 16.57 3.34 -15.42
C GLY A 53 15.42 2.64 -16.14
N ASP A 54 14.24 2.53 -15.53
CA ASP A 54 13.05 2.06 -16.21
C ASP A 54 12.54 3.08 -17.26
N GLY A 55 11.39 2.78 -17.88
CA GLY A 55 10.84 3.59 -18.97
C GLY A 55 10.16 4.89 -18.56
N GLY A 56 10.12 5.25 -17.27
CA GLY A 56 9.37 6.41 -16.75
C GLY A 56 7.87 6.32 -17.03
N ASN A 57 7.34 5.09 -17.09
CA ASN A 57 6.00 4.80 -17.60
C ASN A 57 4.95 4.61 -16.50
N PHE A 58 5.22 5.10 -15.29
CA PHE A 58 4.33 5.05 -14.13
C PHE A 58 3.63 6.39 -13.91
N GLY A 59 2.45 6.31 -13.30
CA GLY A 59 1.65 7.48 -13.01
C GLY A 59 0.57 7.27 -11.96
N TYR A 60 0.14 8.38 -11.38
CA TYR A 60 -1.02 8.46 -10.51
C TYR A 60 -2.29 8.42 -11.36
N CYS A 61 -3.09 7.38 -11.14
CA CYS A 61 -4.24 7.06 -11.94
C CYS A 61 -5.55 7.46 -11.25
N GLY A 62 -6.36 8.25 -11.96
CA GLY A 62 -7.66 8.74 -11.53
C GLY A 62 -8.84 8.02 -12.19
N ASP A 63 -8.65 6.82 -12.73
CA ASP A 63 -9.72 6.08 -13.44
C ASP A 63 -10.96 5.84 -12.57
N PHE A 64 -10.78 5.79 -11.25
CA PHE A 64 -11.84 5.55 -10.27
C PHE A 64 -11.99 6.68 -9.25
N LEU A 65 -11.47 7.87 -9.58
CA LEU A 65 -11.55 9.05 -8.72
C LEU A 65 -13.00 9.47 -8.46
N ASP A 66 -13.87 9.38 -9.47
CA ASP A 66 -15.27 9.74 -9.31
C ASP A 66 -16.14 8.61 -8.74
N SER A 67 -15.88 7.37 -9.16
CA SER A 67 -16.72 6.21 -8.80
C SER A 67 -16.38 5.60 -7.45
N TYR A 68 -15.09 5.44 -7.15
CA TYR A 68 -14.61 4.81 -5.92
C TYR A 68 -13.87 5.78 -5.01
N LYS A 69 -13.66 7.04 -5.43
CA LYS A 69 -12.98 8.06 -4.62
C LYS A 69 -11.60 7.58 -4.19
N ILE A 70 -10.85 7.09 -5.19
CA ILE A 70 -9.48 6.61 -5.04
C ILE A 70 -8.56 7.12 -6.15
N ILE A 71 -7.27 7.17 -5.82
CA ILE A 71 -6.16 7.30 -6.75
C ILE A 71 -5.25 6.09 -6.52
N TYR A 72 -4.66 5.55 -7.58
CA TYR A 72 -3.74 4.44 -7.47
C TYR A 72 -2.56 4.57 -8.42
N ILE A 73 -1.45 3.88 -8.16
CA ILE A 73 -0.27 3.92 -9.02
C ILE A 73 -0.39 2.82 -10.07
N GLN A 74 -0.14 3.15 -11.33
CA GLN A 74 -0.13 2.17 -12.40
C GLN A 74 0.92 2.51 -13.48
N GLY A 75 1.64 1.48 -13.89
CA GLY A 75 2.49 1.49 -15.07
C GLY A 75 1.78 0.96 -16.32
N ASN A 76 2.39 1.19 -17.48
CA ASN A 76 1.99 0.53 -18.73
C ASN A 76 2.11 -1.01 -18.69
N LYS A 77 1.51 -1.67 -19.69
CA LYS A 77 1.49 -3.14 -19.89
C LYS A 77 0.90 -3.96 -18.73
N GLY A 78 0.18 -3.32 -17.81
CA GLY A 78 -0.44 -3.94 -16.64
C GLY A 78 0.49 -4.00 -15.44
N GLN A 79 1.61 -3.27 -15.48
CA GLN A 79 2.50 -3.11 -14.35
C GLN A 79 1.82 -2.28 -13.26
N LEU A 80 2.08 -2.67 -12.03
CA LEU A 80 1.90 -1.85 -10.84
C LEU A 80 3.29 -1.43 -10.37
N ALA A 81 3.43 -0.71 -9.26
CA ALA A 81 4.75 -0.32 -8.79
C ALA A 81 5.46 -1.47 -8.04
N ASN A 82 6.76 -1.32 -7.86
CA ASN A 82 7.60 -2.01 -6.90
C ASN A 82 7.27 -1.55 -5.46
N MET A 83 8.08 -1.96 -4.48
CA MET A 83 8.06 -1.41 -3.13
C MET A 83 9.47 -1.22 -2.58
N ASP A 84 10.00 -0.01 -2.72
CA ASP A 84 11.18 0.48 -2.01
C ASP A 84 10.87 0.79 -0.54
N ILE A 85 11.94 0.94 0.26
CA ILE A 85 11.84 1.07 1.72
C ILE A 85 12.19 2.49 2.16
N ASP A 86 11.17 3.19 2.64
CA ASP A 86 11.33 4.47 3.32
C ASP A 86 11.65 4.22 4.80
N CYS A 87 12.74 4.81 5.25
CA CYS A 87 13.17 4.72 6.63
C CYS A 87 12.97 6.02 7.41
N ASP A 88 12.28 7.02 6.85
CA ASP A 88 12.23 8.38 7.38
C ASP A 88 11.44 8.49 8.71
N GLY A 89 11.62 9.62 9.38
CA GLY A 89 11.02 9.90 10.68
C GLY A 89 11.84 9.32 11.85
N ILE A 90 11.17 8.63 12.77
CA ILE A 90 11.79 8.11 14.00
C ILE A 90 12.70 6.91 13.67
N GLN A 91 14.00 7.17 13.73
CA GLN A 91 15.08 6.22 13.38
C GLN A 91 15.41 5.18 14.45
N ASN A 92 15.07 5.44 15.72
CA ASN A 92 15.46 4.63 16.86
C ASN A 92 14.31 4.55 17.86
N GLY A 93 14.29 3.50 18.70
CA GLY A 93 13.31 3.35 19.77
C GLY A 93 12.42 2.13 19.56
N THR A 94 11.13 2.26 19.86
CA THR A 94 10.18 1.15 19.79
C THR A 94 10.17 0.51 18.39
N GLY A 95 10.20 -0.82 18.33
CA GLY A 95 10.22 -1.57 17.08
C GLY A 95 11.55 -1.60 16.34
N TYR A 96 12.56 -0.82 16.74
CA TYR A 96 13.86 -0.79 16.05
C TYR A 96 14.55 -2.16 16.09
N ASP A 97 14.82 -2.71 14.90
CA ASP A 97 15.52 -3.99 14.73
C ASP A 97 16.80 -3.88 13.87
N GLY A 98 17.19 -2.66 13.49
CA GLY A 98 18.41 -2.37 12.74
C GLY A 98 18.30 -2.51 11.22
N ARG A 99 17.16 -2.94 10.66
CA ARG A 99 17.03 -3.10 9.20
C ARG A 99 17.01 -1.78 8.44
N CYS A 100 16.65 -0.67 9.06
CA CYS A 100 16.82 0.66 8.45
C CYS A 100 18.26 1.17 8.47
N ALA A 101 19.16 0.59 9.26
CA ALA A 101 20.54 1.08 9.39
C ALA A 101 21.40 0.90 8.12
N SER A 102 20.93 0.13 7.14
CA SER A 102 21.55 0.03 5.82
C SER A 102 21.26 1.24 4.94
N SER A 103 20.11 1.92 5.13
CA SER A 103 19.70 3.04 4.29
C SER A 103 20.70 4.20 4.37
N THR A 104 21.04 4.74 3.19
CA THR A 104 21.91 5.93 3.07
C THR A 104 21.13 7.20 2.71
N ASP A 105 19.82 7.09 2.54
CA ASP A 105 18.93 8.16 2.07
C ASP A 105 17.87 8.56 3.12
N THR A 106 18.20 8.36 4.39
CA THR A 106 17.23 8.55 5.46
C THR A 106 17.19 9.97 5.99
N GLN A 107 15.99 10.53 6.16
CA GLN A 107 15.72 11.80 6.79
C GLN A 107 15.20 11.64 8.21
N SER A 108 15.47 12.64 9.05
CA SER A 108 15.04 12.62 10.46
C SER A 108 13.55 12.85 10.67
N GLN A 109 12.80 13.20 9.62
CA GLN A 109 11.41 13.61 9.70
C GLN A 109 10.64 13.13 8.48
N THR A 110 9.39 12.67 8.67
CA THR A 110 8.49 12.42 7.54
C THR A 110 7.80 13.70 7.08
N THR A 111 7.28 13.77 5.85
CA THR A 111 6.61 14.97 5.32
C THR A 111 5.52 15.54 6.26
N PHE A 112 4.78 14.70 6.99
CA PHE A 112 3.65 15.15 7.82
C PHE A 112 3.92 15.19 9.33
N TRP A 113 5.19 15.17 9.74
CA TRP A 113 5.58 15.20 11.15
C TRP A 113 4.91 16.34 11.95
N GLU A 114 4.81 17.56 11.39
CA GLU A 114 4.16 18.68 12.08
C GLU A 114 2.65 18.47 12.27
N THR A 115 1.99 17.85 11.29
CA THR A 115 0.55 17.54 11.39
C THR A 115 0.31 16.53 12.51
N LEU A 116 1.14 15.49 12.57
CA LEU A 116 1.06 14.48 13.63
C LEU A 116 1.38 15.07 15.02
N ARG A 117 2.41 15.92 15.13
CA ARG A 117 2.68 16.66 16.38
C ARG A 117 1.49 17.50 16.82
N GLY A 118 0.80 18.13 15.86
CA GLY A 118 -0.41 18.90 16.11
C GLY A 118 -1.55 18.12 16.76
N TYR A 119 -1.58 16.79 16.61
CA TYR A 119 -2.55 15.93 17.29
C TYR A 119 -2.32 15.83 18.80
N ASN A 120 -1.13 16.17 19.32
CA ASN A 120 -0.81 16.14 20.75
C ASN A 120 -1.06 14.77 21.41
N VAL A 121 -0.78 13.69 20.67
CA VAL A 121 -1.02 12.29 21.06
C VAL A 121 0.21 11.61 21.68
N GLY A 122 1.27 12.37 21.98
CA GLY A 122 2.52 11.83 22.51
C GLY A 122 3.45 11.19 21.46
N GLN A 123 3.05 11.21 20.19
CA GLN A 123 3.88 10.79 19.06
C GLN A 123 4.43 12.02 18.32
N SER A 124 5.75 12.09 18.13
CA SER A 124 6.40 13.24 17.51
C SER A 124 6.50 13.16 15.98
N ASP A 125 6.49 11.95 15.44
CA ASP A 125 6.57 11.66 14.01
C ASP A 125 6.21 10.18 13.78
N LEU A 126 6.09 9.74 12.54
CA LEU A 126 5.98 8.33 12.19
C LEU A 126 7.29 7.60 12.48
N ASN A 127 7.19 6.30 12.72
CA ASN A 127 8.31 5.41 12.96
C ASN A 127 8.22 4.28 11.95
N SER A 128 9.18 4.21 11.02
CA SER A 128 9.17 3.23 9.93
C SER A 128 9.03 1.76 10.42
N ASN A 129 9.51 1.44 11.62
CA ASN A 129 9.40 0.10 12.22
C ASN A 129 8.03 -0.23 12.84
N VAL A 130 7.17 0.78 13.05
CA VAL A 130 5.93 0.65 13.83
C VAL A 130 4.70 1.14 13.08
N HIS A 131 4.83 2.17 12.25
CA HIS A 131 3.72 2.78 11.55
C HIS A 131 3.77 2.39 10.08
N PRO A 132 2.90 1.47 9.63
CA PRO A 132 2.67 1.29 8.21
C PRO A 132 2.28 2.61 7.55
N TYR A 133 3.17 3.15 6.73
CA TYR A 133 2.90 4.31 5.89
C TYR A 133 3.44 4.11 4.48
N VAL A 134 2.87 4.88 3.56
CA VAL A 134 3.22 4.93 2.14
C VAL A 134 3.81 6.30 1.83
N VAL A 135 4.86 6.32 1.02
CA VAL A 135 5.37 7.53 0.37
C VAL A 135 4.54 7.75 -0.89
N PHE A 136 3.71 8.80 -0.90
CA PHE A 136 2.76 9.04 -1.97
C PHE A 136 2.76 10.50 -2.40
N GLY A 137 2.77 10.75 -3.71
CA GLY A 137 3.04 12.07 -4.25
C GLY A 137 4.55 12.33 -4.43
N ASN A 138 4.84 13.40 -5.17
CA ASN A 138 6.19 13.81 -5.51
C ASN A 138 6.28 15.34 -5.43
N GLN A 139 7.22 15.84 -4.65
CA GLN A 139 7.52 17.26 -4.50
C GLN A 139 8.97 17.54 -4.90
N GLY A 140 9.24 18.75 -5.36
CA GLY A 140 10.57 19.07 -5.86
C GLY A 140 10.61 20.27 -6.78
N THR A 141 11.81 20.59 -7.21
CA THR A 141 12.20 21.72 -8.04
C THR A 141 13.14 21.33 -9.17
N LYS A 142 13.62 20.08 -9.22
CA LYS A 142 14.56 19.59 -10.24
C LYS A 142 13.93 19.67 -11.63
N GLN A 143 14.64 20.34 -12.53
CA GLN A 143 14.10 20.62 -13.86
C GLN A 143 13.85 19.34 -14.65
N GLY A 144 12.64 19.22 -15.21
CA GLY A 144 12.24 18.06 -16.01
C GLY A 144 11.63 16.91 -15.20
N TRP A 145 11.66 16.99 -13.87
CA TRP A 145 11.06 15.98 -13.01
C TRP A 145 9.57 16.25 -12.82
N PRO A 146 8.69 15.25 -12.99
CA PRO A 146 7.28 15.40 -12.69
C PRO A 146 7.08 15.53 -11.17
N THR A 147 6.20 16.45 -10.79
CA THR A 147 5.66 16.55 -9.43
C THR A 147 4.18 16.21 -9.43
N PHE A 148 3.69 15.70 -8.30
CA PHE A 148 2.29 15.39 -8.06
C PHE A 148 1.94 15.63 -6.60
N ASP A 149 0.99 16.53 -6.36
CA ASP A 149 0.46 16.78 -5.02
C ASP A 149 -0.90 16.08 -4.87
N PRO A 150 -1.00 14.99 -4.08
CA PRO A 150 -2.27 14.29 -3.87
C PRO A 150 -3.39 15.17 -3.29
N ARG A 151 -3.05 16.27 -2.59
CA ARG A 151 -4.05 17.23 -2.04
C ARG A 151 -4.84 17.93 -3.13
N ALA A 152 -4.27 18.09 -4.33
CA ALA A 152 -4.99 18.65 -5.48
C ALA A 152 -6.19 17.77 -5.92
N HIS A 153 -6.23 16.53 -5.45
CA HIS A 153 -7.27 15.56 -5.72
C HIS A 153 -7.92 15.03 -4.43
N ASP A 154 -7.92 15.85 -3.38
CA ASP A 154 -8.62 15.59 -2.11
C ASP A 154 -8.10 14.38 -1.32
N VAL A 155 -6.86 13.93 -1.59
CA VAL A 155 -6.16 13.04 -0.64
C VAL A 155 -5.60 13.93 0.47
N GLN A 156 -5.91 13.58 1.71
CA GLN A 156 -5.61 14.40 2.87
C GLN A 156 -4.36 13.88 3.60
N PRO A 157 -3.47 14.73 4.12
CA PRO A 157 -2.33 14.28 4.93
C PRO A 157 -2.75 13.28 6.01
N LEU A 158 -1.97 12.21 6.19
CA LEU A 158 -2.25 11.13 7.13
C LEU A 158 -3.55 10.35 6.86
N SER A 159 -4.17 10.48 5.68
CA SER A 159 -5.30 9.64 5.28
C SER A 159 -4.90 8.16 5.22
N VAL A 160 -5.81 7.27 5.59
CA VAL A 160 -5.64 5.83 5.39
C VAL A 160 -5.38 5.53 3.91
N MET A 161 -4.52 4.57 3.67
CA MET A 161 -4.24 3.98 2.37
C MET A 161 -4.35 2.45 2.46
N ALA A 162 -4.70 1.82 1.35
CA ALA A 162 -4.68 0.36 1.21
C ALA A 162 -3.56 -0.04 0.24
N VAL A 163 -2.78 -1.06 0.61
CA VAL A 163 -1.73 -1.63 -0.22
C VAL A 163 -2.01 -3.11 -0.44
N VAL A 164 -2.04 -3.54 -1.70
CA VAL A 164 -2.11 -4.97 -2.05
C VAL A 164 -0.72 -5.42 -2.49
N CYS A 165 -0.17 -6.37 -1.76
CA CYS A 165 1.18 -6.90 -1.95
C CYS A 165 1.19 -8.37 -1.55
N ASN A 166 1.91 -9.23 -2.28
CA ASN A 166 2.05 -10.65 -1.93
C ASN A 166 0.71 -11.35 -1.57
N LYS A 167 -0.35 -11.07 -2.35
CA LYS A 167 -1.73 -11.58 -2.15
C LYS A 167 -2.37 -11.26 -0.80
N LYS A 168 -1.90 -10.18 -0.16
CA LYS A 168 -2.41 -9.69 1.12
C LYS A 168 -2.83 -8.24 0.97
N LEU A 169 -3.63 -7.80 1.93
CA LEU A 169 -3.99 -6.41 2.12
C LEU A 169 -3.28 -5.86 3.37
N VAL A 170 -2.64 -4.70 3.24
CA VAL A 170 -2.05 -3.96 4.36
C VAL A 170 -2.64 -2.56 4.35
N TYR A 171 -3.19 -2.12 5.49
CA TYR A 171 -3.57 -0.73 5.68
C TYR A 171 -2.41 0.04 6.28
N GLY A 172 -2.18 1.22 5.71
CA GLY A 172 -1.28 2.21 6.27
C GLY A 172 -1.90 3.58 6.17
N ILE A 173 -1.06 4.60 6.26
CA ILE A 173 -1.43 6.00 6.00
C ILE A 173 -0.54 6.60 4.91
N TRP A 174 -1.02 7.68 4.29
CA TRP A 174 -0.14 8.57 3.55
C TRP A 174 0.76 9.31 4.54
N GLY A 175 2.00 8.84 4.69
CA GLY A 175 2.94 9.34 5.69
C GLY A 175 4.01 10.26 5.15
N ASP A 176 4.43 10.03 3.90
CA ASP A 176 5.53 10.77 3.29
C ASP A 176 5.30 11.10 1.81
N THR A 177 6.21 11.90 1.22
CA THR A 177 6.18 12.34 -0.18
C THR A 177 7.59 12.27 -0.77
N ASN A 178 7.72 11.70 -1.96
CA ASN A 178 9.00 11.60 -2.67
C ASN A 178 9.59 12.98 -2.99
N GLY A 179 10.89 13.15 -2.79
CA GLY A 179 11.65 14.38 -3.03
C GLY A 179 12.37 14.44 -4.39
N ASP A 180 13.36 15.36 -4.49
CA ASP A 180 14.28 15.50 -5.63
C ASP A 180 15.51 14.58 -5.48
N ASP A 181 15.32 13.41 -4.88
CA ASP A 181 16.39 12.50 -4.47
C ASP A 181 16.76 11.53 -5.59
N GLY A 182 18.04 11.20 -5.69
CA GLY A 182 18.54 10.29 -6.72
C GLY A 182 18.51 10.83 -8.16
N PRO A 183 18.51 9.92 -9.17
CA PRO A 183 18.64 10.28 -10.58
C PRO A 183 17.30 10.49 -11.30
N GLU A 184 16.18 10.03 -10.74
CA GLU A 184 14.85 10.02 -11.38
C GLU A 184 13.71 10.25 -10.37
N ALA A 185 12.53 10.69 -10.84
CA ALA A 185 11.37 10.90 -9.97
C ALA A 185 10.65 9.57 -9.68
N MET A 186 10.86 9.03 -8.49
CA MET A 186 10.44 7.68 -8.09
C MET A 186 8.99 7.61 -7.57
N VAL A 187 8.39 6.43 -7.64
CA VAL A 187 7.15 6.01 -6.97
C VAL A 187 7.28 4.56 -6.52
N GLY A 188 6.42 4.13 -5.60
CA GLY A 188 6.41 2.75 -5.13
C GLY A 188 7.30 2.54 -3.91
N GLU A 189 7.08 3.34 -2.86
CA GLU A 189 7.90 3.30 -1.65
C GLU A 189 7.02 3.29 -0.40
N ALA A 190 7.43 2.56 0.63
CA ALA A 190 6.69 2.43 1.88
C ALA A 190 7.61 2.20 3.08
N SER A 191 7.08 2.44 4.28
CA SER A 191 7.75 2.15 5.55
C SER A 191 8.22 0.68 5.63
N LEU A 192 9.31 0.46 6.38
CA LEU A 192 9.84 -0.86 6.67
C LEU A 192 8.77 -1.78 7.28
N SER A 193 7.91 -1.28 8.16
CA SER A 193 6.84 -2.07 8.78
C SER A 193 5.78 -2.55 7.80
N LEU A 194 5.37 -1.70 6.84
CA LEU A 194 4.45 -2.08 5.77
C LEU A 194 5.08 -3.14 4.86
N ALA A 195 6.30 -2.92 4.40
CA ALA A 195 7.00 -3.88 3.56
C ALA A 195 7.28 -5.20 4.30
N THR A 196 7.56 -5.12 5.61
CA THR A 196 7.68 -6.29 6.46
C THR A 196 6.37 -7.08 6.48
N ALA A 197 5.20 -6.45 6.63
CA ALA A 197 3.91 -7.15 6.57
C ALA A 197 3.69 -7.91 5.25
N CYS A 198 4.14 -7.32 4.12
CA CYS A 198 4.07 -7.93 2.80
C CYS A 198 5.04 -9.12 2.64
N TYR A 199 6.33 -8.90 2.92
CA TYR A 199 7.43 -9.77 2.46
C TYR A 199 8.25 -10.40 3.59
N GLY A 200 7.94 -10.07 4.85
CA GLY A 200 8.66 -10.55 6.02
C GLY A 200 10.00 -9.85 6.21
N ASN A 201 10.90 -10.50 6.95
CA ASN A 201 12.17 -9.89 7.37
C ASN A 201 13.26 -9.90 6.29
N SER A 202 12.94 -10.23 5.04
CA SER A 202 13.90 -10.18 3.93
C SER A 202 14.18 -8.75 3.47
N VAL A 203 13.25 -7.81 3.72
CA VAL A 203 13.40 -6.40 3.34
C VAL A 203 14.21 -5.63 4.38
N ASN A 204 14.93 -4.61 3.93
CA ASN A 204 15.69 -3.67 4.75
C ASN A 204 15.83 -2.31 4.02
N GLY A 205 16.44 -1.31 4.65
CA GLY A 205 16.53 0.06 4.11
C GLY A 205 17.22 0.24 2.75
N ASN A 206 17.87 -0.81 2.20
CA ASN A 206 18.45 -0.83 0.84
C ASN A 206 17.94 -1.99 -0.01
N SER A 207 16.94 -2.74 0.46
CA SER A 207 16.41 -3.91 -0.24
C SER A 207 14.92 -4.00 0.02
N GLY A 208 14.16 -3.45 -0.92
CA GLY A 208 12.72 -3.57 -1.00
C GLY A 208 12.31 -4.81 -1.80
N HIS A 209 11.26 -4.63 -2.60
CA HIS A 209 10.70 -5.63 -3.50
C HIS A 209 10.63 -5.07 -4.92
N ASP A 210 11.41 -5.63 -5.84
CA ASP A 210 11.63 -5.09 -7.18
C ASP A 210 10.49 -5.42 -8.18
N ASP A 211 9.68 -6.46 -7.92
CA ASP A 211 8.62 -6.81 -8.87
C ASP A 211 7.50 -5.76 -8.89
N ASN A 212 7.09 -5.41 -10.11
CA ASN A 212 6.05 -4.42 -10.41
C ASN A 212 4.62 -4.98 -10.21
N ASP A 213 4.31 -5.40 -8.98
CA ASP A 213 3.09 -6.09 -8.58
C ASP A 213 2.41 -5.54 -7.31
N VAL A 214 2.81 -4.35 -6.85
CA VAL A 214 2.24 -3.70 -5.66
C VAL A 214 1.21 -2.64 -6.03
N LEU A 215 -0.03 -2.83 -5.57
CA LEU A 215 -1.10 -1.85 -5.77
C LEU A 215 -1.22 -0.91 -4.58
N TYR A 216 -0.89 0.35 -4.78
CA TYR A 216 -1.12 1.42 -3.82
C TYR A 216 -2.45 2.12 -4.09
N ILE A 217 -3.33 2.21 -3.09
CA ILE A 217 -4.64 2.86 -3.19
C ILE A 217 -4.72 3.98 -2.15
N ALA A 218 -4.75 5.22 -2.62
CA ALA A 218 -5.04 6.40 -1.81
C ALA A 218 -6.55 6.68 -1.82
N PHE A 219 -7.15 6.81 -0.64
CA PHE A 219 -8.54 7.23 -0.51
C PHE A 219 -8.64 8.76 -0.48
N THR A 220 -9.56 9.32 -1.27
CA THR A 220 -9.85 10.75 -1.22
C THR A 220 -10.93 11.05 -0.18
N GLY A 221 -10.99 12.31 0.22
CA GLY A 221 -11.99 12.86 1.13
C GLY A 221 -11.53 12.90 2.58
N SER A 222 -12.03 13.88 3.32
CA SER A 222 -11.75 14.05 4.75
C SER A 222 -12.15 12.82 5.59
N GLU A 223 -13.09 11.99 5.11
CA GLU A 223 -13.49 10.77 5.80
C GLU A 223 -12.41 9.70 5.84
N ALA A 224 -11.36 9.84 5.02
CA ALA A 224 -10.21 8.94 5.00
C ALA A 224 -9.18 9.25 6.10
N VAL A 225 -9.30 10.39 6.79
CA VAL A 225 -8.36 10.80 7.84
C VAL A 225 -8.81 10.21 9.18
N PRO A 226 -8.01 9.35 9.84
CA PRO A 226 -8.34 8.83 11.16
C PRO A 226 -8.32 9.93 12.23
N GLY A 227 -7.49 10.96 12.04
CA GLY A 227 -7.35 12.06 12.98
C GLY A 227 -6.69 11.64 14.30
N ALA A 228 -6.66 12.56 15.26
CA ALA A 228 -5.96 12.34 16.54
C ALA A 228 -6.51 11.17 17.36
N GLN A 229 -7.80 10.83 17.23
CA GLN A 229 -8.46 9.79 18.03
C GLN A 229 -8.81 8.51 17.25
N GLY A 230 -8.68 8.52 15.91
CA GLY A 230 -9.05 7.38 15.07
C GLY A 230 -7.89 6.47 14.70
N ALA A 231 -6.68 6.72 15.20
CA ALA A 231 -5.53 5.84 15.06
C ALA A 231 -4.74 5.80 16.37
N ASN A 232 -4.08 4.68 16.62
CA ASN A 232 -3.20 4.48 17.76
C ASN A 232 -1.79 4.98 17.42
N TRP A 233 -1.62 6.30 17.38
CA TRP A 233 -0.36 6.95 17.00
C TRP A 233 0.84 6.63 17.90
N ASN A 234 0.60 6.13 19.12
CA ASN A 234 1.65 5.71 20.04
C ASN A 234 1.72 4.17 20.17
N ALA A 235 1.25 3.45 19.15
CA ALA A 235 1.37 2.01 19.05
C ALA A 235 2.83 1.56 19.23
N SER A 236 3.01 0.33 19.71
CA SER A 236 4.33 -0.27 19.90
C SER A 236 4.71 -1.26 18.80
N THR A 237 3.74 -1.68 17.97
CA THR A 237 4.00 -2.58 16.83
C THR A 237 3.16 -2.18 15.62
N ALA A 238 3.58 -2.67 14.44
CA ALA A 238 2.86 -2.51 13.18
C ALA A 238 1.45 -3.11 13.24
N GLU A 239 1.31 -4.26 13.88
CA GLU A 239 0.03 -4.94 14.10
C GLU A 239 -0.93 -4.05 14.90
N GLU A 240 -0.44 -3.43 15.98
CA GLU A 240 -1.24 -2.58 16.85
C GLU A 240 -1.69 -1.30 16.13
N PHE A 241 -0.79 -0.66 15.36
CA PHE A 241 -1.15 0.51 14.56
C PHE A 241 -2.16 0.14 13.48
N GLN A 242 -1.90 -0.88 12.66
CA GLN A 242 -2.80 -1.30 11.60
C GLN A 242 -4.18 -1.66 12.14
N ALA A 243 -4.25 -2.42 13.25
CA ALA A 243 -5.51 -2.78 13.89
C ALA A 243 -6.35 -1.54 14.25
N SER A 244 -5.70 -0.44 14.68
CA SER A 244 -6.41 0.79 15.05
C SER A 244 -7.08 1.51 13.87
N ILE A 245 -6.59 1.31 12.64
CA ILE A 245 -7.14 1.94 11.42
C ILE A 245 -7.92 0.97 10.54
N THR A 246 -8.00 -0.32 10.91
CA THR A 246 -8.60 -1.38 10.08
C THR A 246 -10.09 -1.12 9.81
N ASP A 247 -10.88 -0.78 10.83
CA ASP A 247 -12.32 -0.49 10.65
C ASP A 247 -12.56 0.68 9.68
N LEU A 248 -11.71 1.71 9.73
CA LEU A 248 -11.74 2.83 8.80
C LEU A 248 -11.36 2.37 7.39
N GLY A 249 -10.27 1.63 7.27
CA GLY A 249 -9.79 1.03 6.02
C GLY A 249 -10.86 0.18 5.35
N ASP A 250 -11.48 -0.76 6.07
CA ASP A 250 -12.51 -1.66 5.56
C ASP A 250 -13.74 -0.91 5.06
N ARG A 251 -14.17 0.11 5.81
CA ARG A 251 -15.27 0.98 5.39
C ARG A 251 -14.96 1.71 4.07
N LEU A 252 -13.73 2.22 3.92
CA LEU A 252 -13.30 2.91 2.70
C LEU A 252 -13.11 1.92 1.54
N LEU A 253 -12.58 0.73 1.82
CA LEU A 253 -12.30 -0.28 0.81
C LEU A 253 -13.59 -0.95 0.30
N GLY A 254 -14.66 -0.97 1.10
CA GLY A 254 -15.97 -1.50 0.72
C GLY A 254 -16.58 -0.87 -0.55
N ARG A 255 -16.18 0.35 -0.93
CA ARG A 255 -16.61 0.97 -2.22
C ARG A 255 -15.76 0.53 -3.42
N VAL A 256 -14.56 0.00 -3.22
CA VAL A 256 -13.64 -0.42 -4.28
C VAL A 256 -14.07 -1.75 -4.90
N GLY A 257 -14.07 -1.83 -6.23
CA GLY A 257 -14.45 -3.04 -6.97
C GLY A 257 -15.96 -3.33 -7.03
N SER A 258 -16.79 -2.58 -6.29
CA SER A 258 -18.24 -2.77 -6.19
C SER A 258 -19.02 -2.69 -7.53
N GLY A 259 -18.43 -2.10 -8.58
CA GLY A 259 -18.97 -2.05 -9.93
C GLY A 259 -18.30 -2.97 -10.96
N ALA A 260 -17.18 -3.62 -10.63
CA ALA A 260 -16.46 -4.51 -11.54
C ALA A 260 -17.12 -5.89 -11.65
N SER A 261 -17.72 -6.36 -10.56
CA SER A 261 -18.44 -7.62 -10.47
C SER A 261 -19.69 -7.67 -11.37
N GLY A 262 -20.34 -6.53 -11.63
CA GLY A 262 -21.45 -6.46 -12.59
C GLY A 262 -21.04 -6.68 -14.05
N ARG A 263 -19.80 -6.31 -14.42
CA ARG A 263 -19.26 -6.47 -15.78
C ARG A 263 -18.58 -7.82 -15.99
N TYR A 264 -17.78 -8.28 -15.03
CA TYR A 264 -17.12 -9.60 -15.12
C TYR A 264 -18.09 -10.77 -15.12
N VAL A 265 -19.20 -10.67 -14.38
CA VAL A 265 -20.27 -11.68 -14.42
C VAL A 265 -20.88 -11.71 -15.83
N LEU A 266 -21.25 -10.56 -16.40
CA LEU A 266 -21.81 -10.48 -17.75
C LEU A 266 -20.87 -11.02 -18.83
N GLU A 267 -19.56 -10.75 -18.75
CA GLU A 267 -18.57 -11.29 -19.71
C GLU A 267 -18.35 -12.80 -19.56
N LYS A 268 -18.28 -13.33 -18.33
CA LYS A 268 -18.18 -14.78 -18.09
C LYS A 268 -19.43 -15.53 -18.59
N TRP A 269 -20.63 -14.98 -18.38
CA TRP A 269 -21.86 -15.57 -18.92
C TRP A 269 -21.96 -15.47 -20.45
N ALA A 270 -21.47 -14.39 -21.06
CA ALA A 270 -21.45 -14.23 -22.52
C ALA A 270 -20.53 -15.27 -23.19
N VAL A 271 -19.37 -15.57 -22.59
CA VAL A 271 -18.46 -16.62 -23.06
C VAL A 271 -19.10 -18.01 -22.95
N PHE A 272 -19.77 -18.31 -21.83
CA PHE A 272 -20.49 -19.59 -21.65
C PHE A 272 -21.66 -19.75 -22.65
N ALA A 273 -22.43 -18.70 -22.92
CA ALA A 273 -23.52 -18.74 -23.88
C ALA A 273 -23.04 -18.99 -25.31
N THR A 274 -21.86 -18.46 -25.67
CA THR A 274 -21.28 -18.63 -27.02
C THR A 274 -20.77 -20.07 -27.24
N VAL A 275 -20.20 -20.71 -26.22
CA VAL A 275 -19.71 -22.10 -26.30
C VAL A 275 -20.88 -23.10 -26.46
N ILE A 276 -22.03 -22.83 -25.83
CA ILE A 276 -23.25 -23.65 -25.97
C ILE A 276 -23.84 -23.52 -27.39
N ALA A 277 -23.84 -22.32 -27.97
CA ALA A 277 -24.35 -22.12 -29.32
C ALA A 277 -23.52 -22.83 -30.40
N VAL A 278 -22.19 -22.84 -30.26
CA VAL A 278 -21.28 -23.48 -31.23
C VAL A 278 -21.36 -25.02 -31.16
N THR A 279 -21.60 -25.60 -29.98
CA THR A 279 -21.79 -27.05 -29.84
C THR A 279 -23.14 -27.54 -30.36
N ALA A 280 -24.18 -26.72 -30.32
CA ALA A 280 -25.49 -27.04 -30.89
C ALA A 280 -25.54 -27.02 -32.44
N LEU A 281 -24.67 -26.24 -33.09
CA LEU A 281 -24.60 -26.11 -34.56
C LEU A 281 -23.79 -27.23 -35.24
N ILE A 282 -22.98 -27.99 -34.49
CA ILE A 282 -22.17 -29.10 -35.03
C ILE A 282 -22.91 -30.45 -34.89
N ALA A 283 -24.03 -30.48 -34.16
CA ALA A 283 -24.83 -31.67 -33.90
C ALA A 283 -26.17 -31.72 -34.65
N GLY A 284 -26.38 -30.85 -35.65
CA GLY A 284 -27.60 -30.77 -36.48
C GLY A 284 -27.36 -31.16 -37.93
#